data_AF-A0A1T5KXW6-F1
#
_entry.id   AF-A0A1T5KXW6-F1
#
_cell.length_a   1.000
_cell.length_b   1.000
_cell.length_c   1.000
_cell.angle_alpha   90.00
_cell.angle_beta   90.00
_cell.angle_gamma   90.00
#
_symmetry.space_group_name_H-M   'P 1'
#
loop_
_entity.id
_entity.type
_entity.pdbx_description
1 polymer ?
#
loop_
_entity_poly.entity_id
_entity_poly.type
_entity_poly.pdbx_seq_one_letter_code
_entity_poly.pdbx_strand_id
1 'polypeptide(L)'
;MVTGIGGLTAAYFWAASGITSSMLAQPPAPLSTLDLYTPEQRANAETIIDVASAQGLGDDAATIGVMTAMGESGLRAINYGDLVGPDSRGLFQQRDNGHWGSLEQRMDPVHASTMFFRDLQKVPGWQALRPTEAAHAVQRNADSEHYTKFYGPARALVVAILDERAGRSTPTPTILPTEAPVS
;
A
#
# COMPACT_ATOMS: atom_id res chain seq x y z
N MET A 1 37.58 38.97 69.88
CA MET A 1 36.16 39.33 69.62
C MET A 1 35.32 38.07 69.91
N VAL A 2 34.17 38.25 70.59
CA VAL A 2 32.89 37.48 70.57
C VAL A 2 32.96 36.05 69.94
N THR A 3 32.67 34.92 70.60
CA THR A 3 31.35 34.39 71.08
C THR A 3 30.32 34.17 69.95
N GLY A 4 29.45 33.16 69.92
CA GLY A 4 29.36 31.92 70.71
C GLY A 4 27.90 31.49 71.00
N ILE A 5 27.64 30.17 70.98
CA ILE A 5 26.38 29.48 71.39
C ILE A 5 25.18 29.59 70.44
N GLY A 6 24.46 28.46 70.28
CA GLY A 6 22.99 28.45 70.13
C GLY A 6 22.43 27.93 68.81
N GLY A 7 21.77 26.77 68.85
CA GLY A 7 20.88 26.31 67.76
C GLY A 7 19.42 26.29 68.21
N LEU A 8 18.49 25.99 67.29
CA LEU A 8 17.25 25.25 67.55
C LEU A 8 16.56 24.86 66.23
N THR A 9 15.68 23.87 66.31
CA THR A 9 15.02 23.19 65.17
C THR A 9 13.75 23.89 64.71
N ALA A 10 13.46 23.85 63.40
CA ALA A 10 12.09 23.85 62.89
C ALA A 10 12.02 23.08 61.56
N ALA A 11 11.32 21.95 61.55
CA ALA A 11 10.92 21.27 60.33
C ALA A 11 9.56 21.81 59.86
N TYR A 12 9.37 21.97 58.55
CA TYR A 12 8.04 22.05 57.95
C TYR A 12 8.03 21.32 56.62
N PHE A 13 7.34 20.18 56.57
CA PHE A 13 6.90 19.54 55.34
C PHE A 13 5.53 20.10 54.96
N TRP A 14 5.32 20.50 53.70
CA TRP A 14 4.16 20.02 52.94
C TRP A 14 4.24 20.28 51.41
N ALA A 15 3.40 19.54 50.68
CA ALA A 15 3.05 19.65 49.24
C ALA A 15 4.14 19.48 48.17
N ALA A 16 4.00 18.39 47.40
CA ALA A 16 4.50 18.29 46.03
C ALA A 16 3.62 19.12 45.07
N SER A 17 4.16 19.53 43.93
CA SER A 17 3.38 19.86 42.72
C SER A 17 4.22 19.75 41.45
N GLY A 18 3.85 18.78 40.62
CA GLY A 18 3.92 18.83 39.15
C GLY A 18 5.25 19.24 38.49
N ILE A 19 6.09 18.24 38.20
CA ILE A 19 6.68 18.15 36.85
C ILE A 19 6.20 16.83 36.24
N THR A 20 4.94 16.81 35.81
CA THR A 20 4.54 15.86 34.76
C THR A 20 5.34 16.25 33.51
N SER A 21 6.17 15.33 33.00
CA SER A 21 6.88 15.53 31.74
C SER A 21 5.93 16.10 30.71
N SER A 22 6.27 17.27 30.16
CA SER A 22 5.44 17.92 29.16
C SER A 22 5.14 16.92 28.04
N MET A 23 3.85 16.64 27.83
CA MET A 23 3.37 16.19 26.53
C MET A 23 3.71 17.31 25.53
N LEU A 24 4.94 17.30 25.02
CA LEU A 24 5.20 17.84 23.69
C LEU A 24 4.23 17.09 22.80
N ALA A 25 3.23 17.80 22.26
CA ALA A 25 2.29 17.22 21.33
C ALA A 25 3.11 16.58 20.21
N GLN A 26 3.14 15.25 20.20
CA GLN A 26 3.93 14.53 19.23
C GLN A 26 3.40 14.96 17.85
N PRO A 27 4.25 15.45 16.93
CA PRO A 27 3.78 15.81 15.60
C PRO A 27 3.02 14.60 15.03
N PRO A 28 1.90 14.83 14.32
CA PRO A 28 1.10 13.74 13.80
C PRO A 28 2.02 12.78 13.05
N ALA A 29 1.89 11.48 13.34
CA ALA A 29 2.71 10.48 12.70
C ALA A 29 2.61 10.67 11.17
N PRO A 30 3.74 10.56 10.44
CA PRO A 30 3.69 10.69 8.99
C PRO A 30 2.68 9.67 8.43
N LEU A 31 1.84 10.12 7.48
CA LEU A 31 0.84 9.26 6.86
C LEU A 31 1.50 7.98 6.35
N SER A 32 0.87 6.82 6.60
CA SER A 32 1.35 5.58 6.04
C SER A 32 1.13 5.59 4.51
N THR A 33 1.89 4.79 3.77
CA THR A 33 1.69 4.63 2.32
C THR A 33 0.25 4.27 1.98
N LEU A 34 -0.42 3.50 2.85
CA LEU A 34 -1.81 3.07 2.67
C LEU A 34 -2.81 4.22 2.81
N ASP A 35 -2.51 5.25 3.59
CA ASP A 35 -3.38 6.42 3.82
C ASP A 35 -3.36 7.41 2.64
N LEU A 36 -2.42 7.25 1.70
CA LEU A 36 -2.33 8.04 0.48
C LEU A 36 -3.35 7.62 -0.61
N TYR A 37 -4.04 6.50 -0.40
CA TYR A 37 -4.96 5.90 -1.37
C TYR A 37 -6.36 5.75 -0.79
N THR A 38 -7.41 6.03 -1.58
CA THR A 38 -8.79 5.79 -1.14
C THR A 38 -9.05 4.28 -0.94
N PRO A 39 -10.07 3.89 -0.16
CA PRO A 39 -10.44 2.48 0.01
C PRO A 39 -10.68 1.75 -1.32
N GLU A 40 -11.26 2.43 -2.31
CA GLU A 40 -11.43 1.92 -3.68
C GLU A 40 -10.07 1.62 -4.35
N GLN A 41 -9.14 2.58 -4.32
CA GLN A 41 -7.81 2.41 -4.93
C GLN A 41 -7.01 1.30 -4.25
N ARG A 42 -7.13 1.17 -2.91
CA ARG A 42 -6.50 0.09 -2.15
C ARG A 42 -7.10 -1.27 -2.52
N ALA A 43 -8.43 -1.40 -2.55
CA ALA A 43 -9.10 -2.64 -2.92
C ALA A 43 -8.78 -3.09 -4.37
N ASN A 44 -8.65 -2.14 -5.30
CA ASN A 44 -8.24 -2.43 -6.67
C ASN A 44 -6.76 -2.88 -6.74
N ALA A 45 -5.85 -2.24 -5.98
CA ALA A 45 -4.46 -2.67 -5.89
C ALA A 45 -4.33 -4.06 -5.24
N GLU A 46 -5.06 -4.32 -4.15
CA GLU A 46 -5.18 -5.64 -3.52
C GLU A 46 -5.66 -6.69 -4.52
N THR A 47 -6.69 -6.40 -5.32
CA THR A 47 -7.19 -7.30 -6.36
C THR A 47 -6.11 -7.62 -7.41
N ILE A 48 -5.34 -6.63 -7.85
CA ILE A 48 -4.23 -6.85 -8.81
C ILE A 48 -3.15 -7.76 -8.19
N ILE A 49 -2.80 -7.54 -6.92
CA ILE A 49 -1.84 -8.38 -6.16
C ILE A 49 -2.38 -9.81 -6.03
N ASP A 50 -3.66 -9.97 -5.70
CA ASP A 50 -4.29 -11.27 -5.50
C ASP A 50 -4.37 -12.09 -6.79
N VAL A 51 -4.66 -11.44 -7.93
CA VAL A 51 -4.65 -12.11 -9.24
C VAL A 51 -3.22 -12.49 -9.67
N ALA A 52 -2.21 -11.64 -9.43
CA ALA A 52 -0.81 -11.98 -9.70
C ALA A 52 -0.32 -13.16 -8.84
N SER A 53 -0.69 -13.17 -7.56
CA SER A 53 -0.41 -14.23 -6.59
C SER A 53 -1.09 -15.55 -6.97
N ALA A 54 -2.39 -15.51 -7.30
CA ALA A 54 -3.15 -16.68 -7.74
C ALA A 54 -2.63 -17.31 -9.05
N GLN A 55 -1.97 -16.52 -9.90
CA GLN A 55 -1.29 -16.99 -11.11
C GLN A 55 0.20 -17.37 -10.88
N GLY A 56 0.72 -17.24 -9.65
CA GLY A 56 2.11 -17.58 -9.31
C GLY A 56 3.16 -16.65 -9.93
N LEU A 57 2.81 -15.41 -10.27
CA LEU A 57 3.67 -14.48 -11.01
C LEU A 57 4.58 -13.62 -10.12
N GLY A 58 4.32 -13.59 -8.81
CA GLY A 58 5.12 -12.90 -7.81
C GLY A 58 4.95 -11.37 -7.75
N ASP A 59 5.63 -10.76 -6.79
CA ASP A 59 5.45 -9.35 -6.42
C ASP A 59 5.93 -8.36 -7.51
N ASP A 60 6.85 -8.78 -8.38
CA ASP A 60 7.28 -7.98 -9.54
C ASP A 60 6.15 -7.85 -10.57
N ALA A 61 5.42 -8.93 -10.86
CA ALA A 61 4.22 -8.87 -11.70
C ALA A 61 3.14 -8.01 -11.05
N ALA A 62 2.86 -8.22 -9.75
CA ALA A 62 1.91 -7.41 -9.01
C ALA A 62 2.26 -5.92 -9.08
N THR A 63 3.54 -5.57 -8.91
CA THR A 63 4.07 -4.20 -9.03
C THR A 63 3.88 -3.64 -10.44
N ILE A 64 4.16 -4.41 -11.49
CA ILE A 64 3.93 -4.00 -12.89
C ILE A 64 2.43 -3.75 -13.15
N GLY A 65 1.55 -4.62 -12.64
CA GLY A 65 0.09 -4.45 -12.76
C GLY A 65 -0.41 -3.20 -12.04
N VAL A 66 -0.03 -3.00 -10.77
CA VAL A 66 -0.40 -1.83 -9.98
C VAL A 66 0.15 -0.54 -10.60
N MET A 67 1.39 -0.55 -11.08
CA MET A 67 2.01 0.57 -11.80
C MET A 67 1.24 0.92 -13.07
N THR A 68 0.81 -0.08 -13.83
CA THR A 68 0.03 0.14 -15.07
C THR A 68 -1.33 0.73 -14.72
N ALA A 69 -2.08 0.15 -13.78
CA ALA A 69 -3.38 0.67 -13.37
C ALA A 69 -3.32 2.06 -12.70
N MET A 70 -2.20 2.41 -12.04
CA MET A 70 -1.95 3.79 -11.60
C MET A 70 -1.84 4.76 -12.79
N GLY A 71 -1.18 4.37 -13.88
CA GLY A 71 -1.04 5.20 -15.08
C GLY A 71 -2.32 5.33 -15.90
N GLU A 72 -3.03 4.23 -16.10
CA GLU A 72 -4.24 4.17 -16.94
C GLU A 72 -5.46 4.81 -16.28
N SER A 73 -5.67 4.62 -14.97
CA SER A 73 -6.90 5.02 -14.28
C SER A 73 -6.71 5.62 -12.89
N GLY A 74 -5.48 5.69 -12.39
CA GLY A 74 -5.21 6.03 -10.99
C GLY A 74 -5.78 5.00 -10.01
N LEU A 75 -5.78 3.70 -10.37
CA LEU A 75 -6.35 2.58 -9.61
C LEU A 75 -7.89 2.64 -9.43
N ARG A 76 -8.63 3.07 -10.46
CA ARG A 76 -10.11 3.12 -10.43
C ARG A 76 -10.73 2.41 -11.63
N ALA A 77 -11.82 1.69 -11.43
CA ALA A 77 -12.51 1.01 -12.52
C ALA A 77 -13.42 2.00 -13.28
N ILE A 78 -12.83 2.88 -14.10
CA ILE A 78 -13.57 3.97 -14.77
C ILE A 78 -14.32 3.49 -16.03
N ASN A 79 -15.53 4.04 -16.23
CA ASN A 79 -16.45 3.65 -17.31
C ASN A 79 -16.37 4.54 -18.57
N TYR A 80 -15.29 5.30 -18.70
CA TYR A 80 -14.97 6.15 -19.84
C TYR A 80 -13.50 5.99 -20.22
N GLY A 81 -13.15 6.47 -21.41
CA GLY A 81 -11.78 6.60 -21.90
C GLY A 81 -11.53 8.00 -22.46
N ASP A 82 -10.37 8.21 -23.07
CA ASP A 82 -9.93 9.51 -23.58
C ASP A 82 -10.28 9.74 -25.07
N LEU A 83 -9.67 10.76 -25.70
CA LEU A 83 -9.89 11.04 -27.12
C LEU A 83 -9.22 10.03 -28.07
N VAL A 84 -8.24 9.25 -27.60
CA VAL A 84 -7.50 8.25 -28.39
C VAL A 84 -8.15 6.88 -28.28
N GLY A 85 -8.68 6.54 -27.10
CA GLY A 85 -9.46 5.33 -26.82
C GLY A 85 -10.78 5.64 -26.11
N PRO A 86 -11.79 6.24 -26.78
CA PRO A 86 -13.07 6.62 -26.14
C PRO A 86 -13.91 5.42 -25.66
N ASP A 87 -13.58 4.21 -26.12
CA ASP A 87 -14.12 2.91 -25.77
C ASP A 87 -13.29 2.14 -24.72
N SER A 88 -12.16 2.68 -24.28
CA SER A 88 -11.29 2.12 -23.23
C SER A 88 -11.98 2.11 -21.87
N ARG A 89 -11.86 1.03 -21.09
CA ARG A 89 -12.62 0.84 -19.83
C ARG A 89 -11.80 0.17 -18.74
N GLY A 90 -12.21 0.41 -17.49
CA GLY A 90 -11.69 -0.26 -16.30
C GLY A 90 -10.28 0.15 -15.90
N LEU A 91 -9.69 -0.67 -15.02
CA LEU A 91 -8.41 -0.39 -14.35
C LEU A 91 -7.24 -0.16 -15.31
N PHE A 92 -7.22 -0.90 -16.42
CA PHE A 92 -6.14 -0.92 -17.41
C PHE A 92 -6.53 -0.23 -18.74
N GLN A 93 -7.63 0.53 -18.76
CA GLN A 93 -8.13 1.24 -19.96
C GLN A 93 -8.19 0.34 -21.21
N GLN A 94 -8.77 -0.84 -21.04
CA GLN A 94 -8.82 -1.87 -22.05
C GLN A 94 -9.86 -1.52 -23.14
N ARG A 95 -9.40 -1.54 -24.41
CA ARG A 95 -10.18 -1.19 -25.62
C ARG A 95 -11.23 -2.25 -25.98
N ASP A 96 -12.29 -1.84 -26.65
CA ASP A 96 -13.33 -2.70 -27.22
C ASP A 96 -12.96 -3.16 -28.64
N ASN A 97 -11.96 -4.03 -28.71
CA ASN A 97 -11.38 -4.54 -29.96
C ASN A 97 -11.40 -6.08 -30.06
N GLY A 98 -12.21 -6.75 -29.23
CA GLY A 98 -12.31 -8.21 -29.15
C GLY A 98 -11.16 -8.92 -28.41
N HIS A 99 -10.04 -8.26 -28.13
CA HIS A 99 -8.88 -8.85 -27.45
C HIS A 99 -8.99 -8.84 -25.92
N TRP A 100 -9.75 -7.88 -25.39
CA TRP A 100 -9.95 -7.63 -23.96
C TRP A 100 -11.34 -8.04 -23.45
N GLY A 101 -12.04 -8.96 -24.13
CA GLY A 101 -13.33 -9.48 -23.66
C GLY A 101 -14.48 -8.46 -23.68
N SER A 102 -15.55 -8.76 -22.94
CA SER A 102 -16.77 -7.94 -22.89
C SER A 102 -16.58 -6.65 -22.08
N LEU A 103 -17.52 -5.69 -22.22
CA LEU A 103 -17.55 -4.49 -21.37
C LEU A 103 -17.56 -4.85 -19.87
N GLU A 104 -18.34 -5.86 -19.48
CA GLU A 104 -18.42 -6.34 -18.09
C GLU A 104 -17.06 -6.87 -17.60
N GLN A 105 -16.37 -7.67 -18.42
CA GLN A 105 -15.04 -8.21 -18.09
C GLN A 105 -13.95 -7.13 -18.02
N ARG A 106 -14.08 -6.05 -18.78
CA ARG A 106 -13.16 -4.90 -18.72
C ARG A 106 -13.42 -4.01 -17.51
N MET A 107 -14.67 -3.91 -17.07
CA MET A 107 -15.05 -3.15 -15.88
C MET A 107 -14.75 -3.91 -14.58
N ASP A 108 -14.80 -5.24 -14.58
CA ASP A 108 -14.49 -6.06 -13.41
C ASP A 108 -12.96 -6.11 -13.12
N PRO A 109 -12.51 -5.68 -11.92
CA PRO A 109 -11.09 -5.68 -11.54
C PRO A 109 -10.37 -7.02 -11.68
N VAL A 110 -11.05 -8.15 -11.39
CA VAL A 110 -10.44 -9.49 -11.42
C VAL A 110 -10.20 -9.92 -12.87
N HIS A 111 -11.20 -9.79 -13.75
CA HIS A 111 -11.08 -10.11 -15.17
C HIS A 111 -10.11 -9.19 -15.89
N ALA A 112 -10.18 -7.87 -15.66
CA ALA A 112 -9.27 -6.90 -16.26
C ALA A 112 -7.80 -7.19 -15.92
N SER A 113 -7.51 -7.48 -14.63
CA SER A 113 -6.19 -7.91 -14.16
C SER A 113 -5.76 -9.25 -14.76
N THR A 114 -6.68 -10.22 -14.82
CA THR A 114 -6.41 -11.55 -15.40
C THR A 114 -6.00 -11.44 -16.86
N MET A 115 -6.68 -10.60 -17.64
CA MET A 115 -6.32 -10.37 -19.05
C MET A 115 -5.01 -9.60 -19.20
N PHE A 116 -4.71 -8.63 -18.33
CA PHE A 116 -3.42 -7.94 -18.31
C PHE A 116 -2.27 -8.93 -18.07
N PHE A 117 -2.38 -9.78 -17.03
CA PHE A 117 -1.35 -10.76 -16.70
C PHE A 117 -1.22 -11.89 -17.74
N ARG A 118 -2.32 -12.30 -18.37
CA ARG A 118 -2.33 -13.20 -19.54
C ARG A 118 -1.46 -12.65 -20.68
N ASP A 119 -1.43 -11.34 -20.87
CA ASP A 119 -0.64 -10.70 -21.92
C ASP A 119 0.79 -10.37 -21.48
N LEU A 120 1.01 -9.98 -20.22
CA LEU A 120 2.35 -9.82 -19.65
C LEU A 120 3.18 -11.10 -19.80
N GLN A 121 2.58 -12.26 -19.52
CA GLN A 121 3.22 -13.57 -19.69
C GLN A 121 3.62 -13.90 -21.14
N LYS A 122 3.06 -13.21 -22.15
CA LYS A 122 3.45 -13.38 -23.57
C LYS A 122 4.61 -12.46 -23.96
N VAL A 123 4.96 -11.46 -23.16
CA VAL A 123 6.10 -10.58 -23.40
C VAL A 123 7.40 -11.35 -23.10
N PRO A 124 8.27 -11.61 -24.09
CA PRO A 124 9.45 -12.44 -23.88
C PRO A 124 10.41 -11.82 -22.86
N GLY A 125 10.72 -12.55 -21.79
CA GLY A 125 11.67 -12.12 -20.77
C GLY A 125 11.21 -10.91 -19.95
N TRP A 126 9.90 -10.68 -19.80
CA TRP A 126 9.35 -9.51 -19.09
C TRP A 126 9.94 -9.31 -17.68
N GLN A 127 10.36 -10.37 -17.00
CA GLN A 127 11.00 -10.33 -15.69
C GLN A 127 12.37 -9.60 -15.69
N ALA A 128 13.02 -9.51 -16.85
CA ALA A 128 14.31 -8.85 -17.02
C ALA A 128 14.21 -7.47 -17.69
N LEU A 129 13.00 -7.06 -18.11
CA LEU A 129 12.75 -5.73 -18.65
C LEU A 129 12.63 -4.69 -17.53
N ARG A 130 12.79 -3.40 -17.85
CA ARG A 130 12.32 -2.35 -16.93
C ARG A 130 10.80 -2.47 -16.79
N PRO A 131 10.21 -2.24 -15.59
CA PRO A 131 8.76 -2.33 -15.38
C PRO A 131 7.94 -1.52 -16.40
N THR A 132 8.40 -0.32 -16.78
CA THR A 132 7.75 0.52 -17.81
C THR A 132 7.73 -0.14 -19.20
N GLU A 133 8.80 -0.85 -19.57
CA GLU A 133 8.92 -1.53 -20.87
C GLU A 133 8.00 -2.75 -20.92
N ALA A 134 7.91 -3.50 -19.82
CA ALA A 134 6.98 -4.62 -19.69
C ALA A 134 5.52 -4.17 -19.77
N ALA A 135 5.15 -3.10 -19.05
CA ALA A 135 3.81 -2.51 -19.11
C ALA A 135 3.48 -1.95 -20.51
N HIS A 136 4.42 -1.21 -21.12
CA HIS A 136 4.29 -0.68 -22.48
C HIS A 136 4.16 -1.80 -23.53
N ALA A 137 4.88 -2.92 -23.39
CA ALA A 137 4.76 -4.06 -24.29
C ALA A 137 3.36 -4.72 -24.27
N VAL A 138 2.66 -4.69 -23.12
CA VAL A 138 1.27 -5.14 -22.99
C VAL A 138 0.31 -4.10 -23.59
N GLN A 139 0.36 -2.87 -23.08
CA GLN A 139 -0.61 -1.81 -23.37
C GLN A 139 -0.44 -1.18 -24.76
N ARG A 140 0.78 -1.17 -25.31
CA ARG A 140 1.15 -0.65 -26.64
C ARG A 140 0.70 0.80 -26.86
N ASN A 141 0.90 1.63 -25.83
CA ASN A 141 0.68 3.07 -25.89
C ASN A 141 1.78 3.78 -26.71
N ALA A 142 1.72 5.12 -26.82
CA ALA A 142 2.67 5.89 -27.65
C ALA A 142 4.00 6.26 -26.96
N ASP A 143 4.17 6.01 -25.66
CA ASP A 143 5.31 6.46 -24.85
C ASP A 143 5.82 5.33 -23.94
N SER A 144 7.01 4.82 -24.23
CA SER A 144 7.64 3.73 -23.47
C SER A 144 8.01 4.11 -22.03
N GLU A 145 8.13 5.40 -21.71
CA GLU A 145 8.43 5.90 -20.36
C GLU A 145 7.19 6.34 -19.58
N HIS A 146 5.99 6.20 -20.17
CA HIS A 146 4.73 6.64 -19.57
C HIS A 146 4.55 6.14 -18.12
N TYR A 147 4.92 4.88 -17.86
CA TYR A 147 4.73 4.25 -16.56
C TYR A 147 5.87 4.50 -15.56
N THR A 148 7.04 4.99 -16.00
CA THR A 148 8.27 5.14 -15.18
C THR A 148 8.02 5.90 -13.87
N LYS A 149 7.22 6.97 -13.91
CA LYS A 149 6.90 7.79 -12.73
C LYS A 149 6.03 7.06 -11.68
N PHE A 150 5.32 6.00 -12.06
CA PHE A 150 4.44 5.25 -11.16
C PHE A 150 5.12 4.05 -10.49
N TYR A 151 6.29 3.61 -10.96
CA TYR A 151 6.97 2.42 -10.42
C TYR A 151 7.27 2.51 -8.92
N GLY A 152 7.82 3.65 -8.47
CA GLY A 152 8.12 3.89 -7.05
C GLY A 152 6.87 3.82 -6.16
N PRO A 153 5.82 4.61 -6.44
CA PRO A 153 4.54 4.54 -5.73
C PRO A 153 3.88 3.15 -5.77
N ALA A 154 3.89 2.47 -6.92
CA ALA A 154 3.33 1.13 -7.06
C ALA A 154 4.03 0.11 -6.18
N ARG A 155 5.37 0.08 -6.20
CA ARG A 155 6.16 -0.83 -5.36
C ARG A 155 5.94 -0.55 -3.88
N ALA A 156 5.89 0.73 -3.48
CA ALA A 156 5.61 1.11 -2.10
C ALA A 156 4.22 0.66 -1.63
N LEU A 157 3.20 0.76 -2.49
CA LEU A 157 1.84 0.31 -2.18
C LEU A 157 1.77 -1.22 -2.08
N VAL A 158 2.39 -1.97 -3.01
CA VAL A 158 2.44 -3.44 -2.96
C VAL A 158 3.10 -3.92 -1.67
N VAL A 159 4.29 -3.39 -1.32
CA VAL A 159 4.98 -3.74 -0.07
C VAL A 159 4.10 -3.43 1.15
N ALA A 160 3.51 -2.23 1.23
CA ALA A 160 2.67 -1.86 2.37
C ALA A 160 1.43 -2.75 2.54
N ILE A 161 0.81 -3.20 1.44
CA ILE A 161 -0.31 -4.16 1.47
C ILE A 161 0.16 -5.54 1.97
N LEU A 162 1.31 -6.02 1.50
CA LEU A 162 1.87 -7.31 1.91
C LEU A 162 2.31 -7.31 3.39
N ASP A 163 2.95 -6.23 3.85
CA ASP A 163 3.33 -6.03 5.26
C ASP A 163 2.10 -5.99 6.18
N GLU A 164 1.03 -5.27 5.79
CA GLU A 164 -0.21 -5.22 6.56
C GLU A 164 -0.88 -6.61 6.64
N ARG A 165 -0.85 -7.39 5.55
CA ARG A 165 -1.35 -8.78 5.52
C ARG A 165 -0.50 -9.72 6.39
N ALA A 166 0.83 -9.57 6.39
CA ALA A 166 1.73 -10.33 7.25
C ALA A 166 1.54 -9.99 8.74
N GLY A 167 1.38 -8.71 9.08
CA GLY A 167 1.06 -8.25 10.44
C GLY A 167 -0.33 -8.71 10.91
N ARG A 168 -1.31 -8.79 10.02
CA ARG A 168 -2.61 -9.45 10.28
C ARG A 168 -2.51 -10.96 10.47
N SER A 169 -1.38 -11.59 10.13
CA SER A 169 -1.17 -13.04 10.19
C SER A 169 -0.31 -13.51 11.38
N THR A 170 0.23 -12.60 12.21
CA THR A 170 0.92 -13.02 13.43
C THR A 170 -0.08 -13.63 14.43
N PRO A 171 0.13 -14.86 14.92
CA PRO A 171 -0.79 -15.47 15.88
C PRO A 171 -0.90 -14.66 17.17
N THR A 172 -2.11 -14.52 17.70
CA THR A 172 -2.33 -14.06 19.07
C THR A 172 -1.43 -14.88 20.01
N PRO A 173 -0.58 -14.25 20.84
CA PRO A 173 0.17 -15.00 21.84
C PRO A 173 -0.83 -15.66 22.79
N THR A 174 -0.89 -16.99 22.78
CA THR A 174 -1.62 -17.76 23.78
C THR A 174 -0.95 -17.50 25.13
N ILE A 175 -1.44 -16.50 25.86
CA ILE A 175 -1.14 -16.33 27.27
C ILE A 175 -1.81 -17.52 27.97
N LEU A 176 -1.03 -18.58 28.18
CA LEU A 176 -1.41 -19.63 29.11
C LEU A 176 -1.68 -18.96 30.47
N PRO A 177 -2.81 -19.23 31.12
CA PRO A 177 -3.09 -18.64 32.42
C PRO A 177 -2.03 -19.10 33.42
N THR A 178 -1.24 -18.15 33.93
CA THR A 178 -0.36 -18.40 35.07
C THR A 178 -1.23 -18.85 36.24
N GLU A 179 -1.08 -20.10 36.66
CA GLU A 179 -1.74 -20.58 37.89
C GLU A 179 -1.25 -19.74 39.06
N ALA A 180 -2.20 -19.12 39.78
CA ALA A 180 -1.89 -18.36 40.98
C ALA A 180 -1.45 -19.32 42.10
N PRO A 181 -0.46 -18.94 42.93
CA PRO A 181 -0.03 -19.79 44.04
C PRO A 181 -1.16 -19.95 45.05
N VAL A 182 -1.53 -21.21 45.32
CA VAL A 182 -2.43 -21.55 46.44
C VAL A 182 -1.76 -21.19 47.77
N SER A 183 -2.52 -20.52 48.64
CA SER A 183 -2.18 -20.26 50.05
C SER A 183 -2.87 -21.25 50.96
#